data_AF-A0A1C1CB04-F1
#
_entry.id   AF-A0A1C1CB04-F1
#
_cell.length_a   1.000
_cell.length_b   1.000
_cell.length_c   1.000
_cell.angle_alpha   90.00
_cell.angle_beta   90.00
_cell.angle_gamma   90.00
#
_symmetry.space_group_name_H-M   'P 1'
#
loop_
_entity.id
_entity.type
_entity.pdbx_description
1 polymer ?
#
loop_
_entity_poly.entity_id
_entity_poly.type
_entity_poly.pdbx_seq_one_letter_code
_entity_poly.pdbx_strand_id
1 'polypeptide(L)'
;MSGKGYGMPSSHSQFVAFFAVSLSLFLIFRHVPTQTTSYSPTSFPERIMLSFSAFLGAGAVAASRVYLNYHTPKQVWVGVAAGAFFAIIWFLFTTCLRQYGWLEWALDIWLARRFRIRDLITTEDIQDAGWGRWEERRRARRDGGRGGKSKKAR
;
A
#
# COMPACT_ATOMS: atom_id res chain seq x y z
N MET A 1 -25.47 -25.58 -9.60
CA MET A 1 -25.66 -25.01 -10.96
C MET A 1 -24.45 -24.16 -11.27
N SER A 2 -23.46 -24.66 -12.02
CA SER A 2 -22.35 -23.81 -12.50
C SER A 2 -22.96 -22.66 -13.30
N GLY A 3 -22.49 -21.42 -13.11
CA GLY A 3 -22.99 -20.26 -13.86
C GLY A 3 -22.90 -20.50 -15.37
N LYS A 4 -23.92 -21.15 -15.96
CA LYS A 4 -24.13 -21.31 -17.40
C LYS A 4 -24.46 -19.96 -18.06
N GLY A 5 -24.63 -18.92 -17.23
CA GLY A 5 -24.76 -17.55 -17.66
C GLY A 5 -23.49 -17.10 -18.37
N TYR A 6 -23.59 -17.03 -19.69
CA TYR A 6 -23.00 -15.94 -20.46
C TYR A 6 -23.12 -14.66 -19.62
N GLY A 7 -22.03 -13.91 -19.44
CA GLY A 7 -22.14 -12.69 -18.66
C GLY A 7 -20.83 -11.97 -18.50
N MET A 8 -20.09 -12.28 -17.45
CA MET A 8 -18.98 -11.43 -17.05
C MET A 8 -17.83 -12.22 -16.44
N PRO A 9 -16.58 -11.74 -16.61
CA PRO A 9 -15.47 -12.20 -15.79
C PRO A 9 -15.78 -11.97 -14.31
N SER A 10 -15.16 -12.75 -13.42
CA SER A 10 -15.39 -12.57 -12.00
C SER A 10 -14.81 -11.23 -11.52
N SER A 11 -15.68 -10.28 -11.20
CA SER A 11 -15.29 -8.95 -10.68
C SER A 11 -14.52 -9.04 -9.36
N HIS A 12 -14.86 -10.01 -8.50
CA HIS A 12 -14.08 -10.31 -7.30
C HIS A 12 -12.65 -10.72 -7.65
N SER A 13 -12.47 -11.68 -8.56
CA SER A 13 -11.14 -12.12 -9.00
C SER A 13 -10.36 -11.01 -9.70
N GLN A 14 -11.05 -10.18 -10.48
CA GLN A 14 -10.46 -9.00 -11.11
C GLN A 14 -9.96 -8.00 -10.07
N PHE A 15 -10.78 -7.65 -9.08
CA PHE A 15 -10.41 -6.69 -8.05
C PHE A 15 -9.23 -7.17 -7.20
N VAL A 16 -9.25 -8.43 -6.73
CA VAL A 16 -8.16 -8.94 -5.88
C VAL A 16 -6.86 -9.16 -6.66
N ALA A 17 -6.93 -9.52 -7.95
CA ALA A 17 -5.75 -9.58 -8.81
C ALA A 17 -5.18 -8.17 -9.05
N PHE A 18 -6.04 -7.18 -9.32
CA PHE A 18 -5.63 -5.79 -9.43
C PHE A 18 -4.92 -5.32 -8.16
N PHE A 19 -5.52 -5.57 -6.99
CA PHE A 19 -4.97 -5.19 -5.70
C PHE A 19 -3.62 -5.86 -5.43
N ALA A 20 -3.53 -7.18 -5.58
CA ALA A 20 -2.30 -7.93 -5.30
C ALA A 20 -1.14 -7.50 -6.20
N VAL A 21 -1.38 -7.33 -7.51
CA VAL A 21 -0.37 -6.85 -8.46
C VAL A 21 0.01 -5.40 -8.16
N SER A 22 -0.97 -4.52 -7.95
CA SER A 22 -0.70 -3.10 -7.66
C SER A 22 0.12 -2.92 -6.38
N LEU A 23 -0.25 -3.63 -5.31
CA LEU A 23 0.47 -3.61 -4.04
C LEU A 23 1.89 -4.16 -4.21
N SER A 24 2.06 -5.27 -4.92
CA SER A 24 3.38 -5.88 -5.14
C SER A 24 4.30 -4.98 -5.96
N LEU A 25 3.80 -4.42 -7.07
CA LEU A 25 4.56 -3.45 -7.87
C LEU A 25 4.95 -2.22 -7.05
N PHE A 26 4.02 -1.72 -6.24
CA PHE A 26 4.29 -0.61 -5.33
C PHE A 26 5.40 -0.97 -4.32
N LEU A 27 5.24 -2.05 -3.57
CA LEU A 27 6.17 -2.44 -2.51
C LEU A 27 7.57 -2.78 -3.04
N ILE A 28 7.67 -3.39 -4.22
CA ILE A 28 8.94 -3.84 -4.79
C ILE A 28 9.67 -2.70 -5.52
N PHE A 29 8.95 -1.88 -6.29
CA PHE A 29 9.60 -0.92 -7.22
C PHE A 29 9.41 0.55 -6.84
N ARG A 30 8.42 0.90 -6.03
CA ARG A 30 8.08 2.32 -5.75
C ARG A 30 8.23 2.71 -4.28
N HIS A 31 8.07 1.76 -3.37
CA HIS A 31 8.20 2.01 -1.94
C HIS A 31 9.68 2.11 -1.57
N VAL A 32 10.11 3.27 -1.09
CA VAL A 32 11.51 3.58 -0.74
C VAL A 32 11.60 4.27 0.62
N PRO A 33 11.09 3.65 1.70
CA PRO A 33 11.21 4.20 3.04
C PRO A 33 12.67 4.22 3.49
N THR A 34 13.03 5.28 4.21
CA THR A 34 14.38 5.51 4.74
C THR A 34 14.29 5.73 6.25
N GLN A 35 15.41 5.57 6.96
CA GLN A 35 15.47 5.79 8.42
C GLN A 35 15.14 7.24 8.82
N THR A 36 15.21 8.20 7.89
CA THR A 36 14.86 9.60 8.13
C THR A 36 13.37 9.86 7.97
N THR A 37 12.66 9.02 7.21
CA THR A 37 11.22 9.16 6.92
C THR A 37 10.37 8.17 7.72
N SER A 38 10.94 7.05 8.13
CA SER A 38 10.28 6.03 8.96
C SER A 38 11.26 5.57 10.05
N TYR A 39 10.78 5.52 11.28
CA TYR A 39 11.48 5.02 12.46
C TYR A 39 11.87 3.54 12.32
N SER A 40 11.01 2.73 11.70
CA SER A 40 11.29 1.32 11.41
C SER A 40 10.88 0.98 9.97
N PRO A 41 11.72 1.36 8.98
CA PRO A 41 11.44 1.14 7.58
C PRO A 41 11.20 -0.34 7.25
N THR A 42 10.12 -0.64 6.52
CA THR A 42 9.81 -2.00 6.05
C THR A 42 10.97 -2.50 5.19
N SER A 43 11.59 -3.60 5.59
CA SER A 43 12.70 -4.21 4.88
C SER A 43 12.25 -4.84 3.56
N PHE A 44 13.18 -5.04 2.63
CA PHE A 44 12.86 -5.66 1.34
C PHE A 44 12.27 -7.09 1.48
N PRO A 45 12.80 -7.99 2.34
CA PRO A 45 12.18 -9.29 2.56
C PRO A 45 10.74 -9.20 3.07
N GLU A 46 10.45 -8.29 4.00
CA GLU A 46 9.08 -8.07 4.50
C GLU A 46 8.14 -7.61 3.38
N ARG A 47 8.61 -6.75 2.48
CA ARG A 47 7.84 -6.33 1.29
C ARG A 47 7.52 -7.50 0.36
N ILE A 48 8.45 -8.42 0.17
CA ILE A 48 8.22 -9.66 -0.58
C ILE A 48 7.19 -10.55 0.13
N MET A 49 7.30 -10.71 1.46
CA MET A 49 6.34 -11.49 2.26
C MET A 49 4.93 -10.90 2.21
N LEU A 50 4.80 -9.57 2.32
CA LEU A 50 3.52 -8.86 2.17
C LEU A 50 2.93 -9.04 0.78
N SER A 51 3.74 -8.93 -0.26
CA SER A 51 3.34 -9.16 -1.66
C SER A 51 2.82 -10.59 -1.85
N PHE A 52 3.57 -11.59 -1.35
CA PHE A 52 3.15 -12.99 -1.39
C PHE A 52 1.84 -13.23 -0.63
N SER A 53 1.70 -12.62 0.55
CA SER A 53 0.47 -12.72 1.36
C SER A 53 -0.75 -12.14 0.64
N ALA A 54 -0.57 -11.02 -0.09
CA ALA A 54 -1.62 -10.46 -0.93
C ALA A 54 -2.02 -11.40 -2.07
N PHE A 55 -1.07 -12.08 -2.71
CA PHE A 55 -1.35 -13.09 -3.73
C PHE A 55 -2.05 -14.34 -3.16
N LEU A 56 -1.68 -14.79 -1.95
CA LEU A 56 -2.41 -15.87 -1.26
C LEU A 56 -3.86 -15.48 -1.00
N GLY A 57 -4.10 -14.27 -0.48
CA GLY A 57 -5.45 -13.74 -0.28
C GLY A 57 -6.25 -13.64 -1.58
N ALA A 58 -5.64 -13.15 -2.65
CA ALA A 58 -6.25 -13.09 -3.97
C ALA A 58 -6.59 -14.50 -4.51
N GLY A 59 -5.69 -15.47 -4.33
CA GLY A 59 -5.91 -16.86 -4.68
C GLY A 59 -7.07 -17.49 -3.91
N ALA A 60 -7.15 -17.24 -2.59
CA ALA A 60 -8.26 -17.71 -1.75
C ALA A 60 -9.61 -17.14 -2.20
N VAL A 61 -9.67 -15.83 -2.48
CA VAL A 61 -10.90 -15.20 -3.00
C VAL A 61 -11.28 -15.77 -4.36
N ALA A 62 -10.33 -15.92 -5.29
CA ALA A 62 -10.57 -16.50 -6.60
C ALA A 62 -11.05 -17.96 -6.51
N ALA A 63 -10.41 -18.77 -5.66
CA ALA A 63 -10.80 -20.16 -5.41
C ALA A 63 -12.21 -20.25 -4.81
N SER A 64 -12.57 -19.34 -3.90
CA SER A 64 -13.93 -19.28 -3.32
C SER A 64 -15.02 -19.12 -4.40
N ARG A 65 -14.71 -18.39 -5.49
CA ARG A 65 -15.68 -18.14 -6.57
C ARG A 65 -16.02 -19.42 -7.35
N VAL A 66 -15.03 -20.30 -7.50
CA VAL A 66 -15.20 -21.62 -8.13
C VAL A 66 -15.86 -22.58 -7.15
N TYR A 67 -15.38 -22.65 -5.91
CA TYR A 67 -15.88 -23.55 -4.88
C TYR A 67 -17.38 -23.34 -4.59
N LEU A 68 -17.80 -22.08 -4.46
CA LEU A 68 -19.21 -21.71 -4.24
C LEU A 68 -20.05 -21.74 -5.53
N ASN A 69 -19.49 -22.21 -6.66
CA ASN A 69 -20.14 -22.32 -7.96
C ASN A 69 -20.70 -20.99 -8.52
N TYR A 70 -20.21 -19.84 -8.05
CA TYR A 70 -20.59 -18.54 -8.59
C TYR A 70 -20.03 -18.30 -10.00
N HIS A 71 -18.81 -18.77 -10.25
CA HIS A 71 -18.14 -18.62 -11.54
C HIS A 71 -17.44 -19.91 -11.96
N THR A 72 -17.34 -20.10 -13.27
CA THR A 72 -16.46 -21.12 -13.84
C THR A 72 -14.98 -20.72 -13.67
N PRO A 73 -14.04 -21.68 -13.66
CA PRO A 73 -12.61 -21.36 -13.65
C PRO A 73 -12.20 -20.41 -14.78
N LYS A 74 -12.79 -20.56 -15.97
CA LYS A 74 -12.53 -19.68 -17.13
C LYS A 74 -12.90 -18.22 -16.82
N GLN A 75 -14.08 -17.97 -16.26
CA GLN A 75 -14.52 -16.62 -15.89
C GLN A 75 -13.63 -16.01 -14.79
N VAL A 76 -13.17 -16.83 -13.84
CA VAL A 76 -12.22 -16.40 -12.79
C VAL A 76 -10.89 -15.97 -13.41
N TRP A 77 -10.31 -16.79 -14.29
CA TRP A 77 -9.04 -16.49 -14.96
C TRP A 77 -9.11 -15.24 -15.85
N VAL A 78 -10.21 -15.04 -16.59
CA VAL A 78 -10.40 -13.80 -17.36
C VAL A 78 -10.44 -12.59 -16.42
N GLY A 79 -11.11 -12.70 -15.26
CA GLY A 79 -11.10 -11.67 -14.23
C GLY A 79 -9.68 -11.38 -13.72
N VAL A 80 -8.94 -12.42 -13.33
CA VAL A 80 -7.54 -12.29 -12.86
C VAL A 80 -6.67 -11.60 -13.92
N ALA A 81 -6.76 -12.02 -15.18
CA ALA A 81 -5.98 -11.43 -16.28
C ALA A 81 -6.32 -9.95 -16.49
N ALA A 82 -7.62 -9.59 -16.51
CA ALA A 82 -8.05 -8.21 -16.61
C ALA A 82 -7.54 -7.37 -15.43
N GLY A 83 -7.65 -7.88 -14.20
CA GLY A 83 -7.17 -7.21 -12.99
C GLY A 83 -5.66 -6.94 -13.03
N ALA A 84 -4.87 -7.95 -13.40
CA ALA A 84 -3.41 -7.81 -13.54
C ALA A 84 -3.03 -6.81 -14.64
N PHE A 85 -3.69 -6.88 -15.80
CA PHE A 85 -3.48 -5.95 -16.91
C PHE A 85 -3.71 -4.49 -16.49
N PHE A 86 -4.86 -4.18 -15.88
CA PHE A 86 -5.15 -2.84 -15.41
C PHE A 86 -4.23 -2.38 -14.28
N ALA A 87 -3.77 -3.28 -13.40
CA ALA A 87 -2.80 -2.93 -12.36
C ALA A 87 -1.46 -2.48 -12.96
N ILE A 88 -0.97 -3.18 -13.98
CA ILE A 88 0.27 -2.82 -14.69
C ILE A 88 0.10 -1.47 -15.39
N ILE A 89 -0.99 -1.27 -16.13
CA ILE A 89 -1.29 0.01 -16.80
C ILE A 89 -1.37 1.15 -15.79
N TRP A 90 -2.10 0.94 -14.69
CA TRP A 90 -2.24 1.94 -13.65
C TRP A 90 -0.90 2.27 -12.98
N PHE A 91 -0.06 1.25 -12.74
CA PHE A 91 1.27 1.45 -12.21
C PHE A 91 2.12 2.29 -13.16
N LEU A 92 2.19 1.93 -14.44
CA LEU A 92 2.94 2.69 -15.45
C LEU A 92 2.41 4.12 -15.61
N PHE A 93 1.10 4.30 -15.69
CA PHE A 93 0.45 5.61 -15.80
C PHE A 93 0.80 6.51 -14.61
N THR A 94 0.68 5.99 -13.38
CA THR A 94 1.04 6.75 -12.17
C THR A 94 2.54 6.99 -12.04
N THR A 95 3.39 6.11 -12.58
CA THR A 95 4.83 6.37 -12.71
C THR A 95 5.08 7.56 -13.63
N CYS A 96 4.44 7.58 -14.82
CA CYS A 96 4.57 8.69 -15.76
C CYS A 96 4.10 10.02 -15.13
N LEU A 97 2.93 10.05 -14.48
CA LEU A 97 2.44 11.26 -13.81
C LEU A 97 3.41 11.82 -12.76
N ARG A 98 4.11 10.94 -12.03
CA ARG A 98 5.13 11.33 -11.06
C ARG A 98 6.39 11.85 -11.75
N GLN A 99 6.90 11.12 -12.75
CA GLN A 99 8.13 11.48 -13.47
C GLN A 99 8.01 12.80 -14.23
N TYR A 100 6.86 13.06 -14.85
CA TYR A 100 6.59 14.32 -15.56
C TYR A 100 6.19 15.48 -14.63
N GLY A 101 6.24 15.29 -13.30
CA GLY A 101 5.95 16.35 -12.32
C GLY A 101 4.47 16.74 -12.21
N TRP A 102 3.55 15.99 -12.82
CA TRP A 102 2.11 16.28 -12.74
C TRP A 102 1.58 16.12 -11.32
N LEU A 103 2.12 15.15 -10.57
CA LEU A 103 1.75 14.98 -9.16
C LEU A 103 2.19 16.18 -8.32
N GLU A 104 3.44 16.64 -8.47
CA GLU A 104 3.95 17.80 -7.76
C GLU A 104 3.16 19.05 -8.09
N TRP A 105 2.91 19.28 -9.38
CA TRP A 105 2.03 20.36 -9.84
C TRP A 105 0.64 20.30 -9.17
N ALA A 106 0.03 19.11 -9.09
CA ALA A 106 -1.28 18.93 -8.47
C ALA A 106 -1.27 19.19 -6.95
N LEU A 107 -0.21 18.79 -6.25
CA LEU A 107 -0.03 19.06 -4.81
C LEU A 107 0.19 20.56 -4.54
N ASP A 108 0.71 21.28 -5.54
CA ASP A 108 0.97 22.71 -5.49
C ASP A 108 -0.27 23.59 -5.76
N ILE A 109 -1.39 23.01 -6.16
CA ILE A 109 -2.64 23.76 -6.34
C ILE A 109 -3.11 24.32 -4.99
N TRP A 110 -3.64 25.54 -4.99
CA TRP A 110 -4.07 26.24 -3.76
C TRP A 110 -5.04 25.39 -2.90
N LEU A 111 -5.96 24.65 -3.53
CA LEU A 111 -6.86 23.71 -2.86
C LEU A 111 -6.09 22.60 -2.16
N ALA A 112 -5.14 21.96 -2.84
CA ALA A 112 -4.34 20.88 -2.27
C ALA A 112 -3.54 21.36 -1.05
N ARG A 113 -2.93 22.55 -1.13
CA ARG A 113 -2.26 23.19 0.02
C ARG A 113 -3.22 23.56 1.14
N ARG A 114 -4.40 24.10 0.81
CA ARG A 114 -5.44 24.48 1.79
C ARG A 114 -5.94 23.29 2.60
N PHE A 115 -6.05 22.13 1.96
CA PHE A 115 -6.40 20.85 2.58
C PHE A 115 -5.19 20.05 3.10
N ARG A 116 -3.96 20.58 2.96
CA ARG A 116 -2.70 19.95 3.38
C ARG A 116 -2.50 18.54 2.80
N ILE A 117 -2.92 18.34 1.56
CA ILE A 117 -2.70 17.12 0.80
C ILE A 117 -1.20 16.93 0.64
N ARG A 118 -0.70 15.73 0.95
CA ARG A 118 0.71 15.37 0.91
C ARG A 118 0.85 13.97 0.33
N ASP A 119 1.87 13.80 -0.48
CA ASP A 119 2.25 12.49 -0.97
C ASP A 119 3.43 11.96 -0.16
N LEU A 120 3.12 11.11 0.81
CA LEU A 120 4.11 10.45 1.67
C LEU A 120 4.16 8.94 1.43
N ILE A 121 3.28 8.43 0.55
CA ILE A 121 3.07 6.98 0.42
C ILE A 121 4.34 6.27 -0.02
N THR A 122 5.18 6.90 -0.85
CA THR A 122 6.40 6.28 -1.39
C THR A 122 7.56 6.28 -0.41
N THR A 123 7.57 7.20 0.56
CA THR A 123 8.71 7.44 1.46
C THR A 123 8.42 7.07 2.91
N GLU A 124 7.17 7.03 3.32
CA GLU A 124 6.78 6.72 4.70
C GLU A 124 6.00 5.41 4.77
N ASP A 125 6.37 4.57 5.71
CA ASP A 125 5.58 3.42 6.10
C ASP A 125 4.32 3.85 6.84
N ILE A 126 3.15 3.46 6.33
CA ILE A 126 1.85 3.87 6.87
C ILE A 126 1.68 3.38 8.32
N GLN A 127 2.17 2.16 8.63
CA GLN A 127 2.13 1.61 9.98
C GLN A 127 3.02 2.35 10.97
N ASP A 128 3.98 3.13 10.47
CA ASP A 128 4.97 3.85 11.28
C ASP A 128 4.62 5.35 11.43
N ALA A 129 3.51 5.78 10.82
CA ALA A 129 3.08 7.17 10.78
C ALA A 129 2.92 7.77 12.19
N GLY A 130 3.92 8.54 12.61
CA GLY A 130 3.95 9.26 13.89
C GLY A 130 4.53 8.48 15.07
N TRP A 131 4.87 7.20 14.91
CA TRP A 131 5.46 6.39 15.98
C TRP A 131 6.83 6.94 16.41
N GLY A 132 7.72 7.20 15.44
CA GLY A 132 9.04 7.81 15.71
C GLY A 132 8.94 9.13 16.48
N ARG A 133 8.06 10.03 16.03
CA ARG A 133 7.81 11.33 16.70
C ARG A 133 7.21 11.16 18.10
N TRP A 134 6.47 10.10 18.34
CA TRP A 134 5.95 9.79 19.67
C TRP A 134 7.05 9.26 20.60
N GLU A 135 7.92 8.38 20.10
CA GLU A 135 9.04 7.81 20.86
C GLU A 135 10.08 8.88 21.23
N GLU A 136 10.42 9.78 20.30
CA GLU A 136 11.30 10.94 20.54
C GLU A 136 10.75 11.84 21.66
N ARG A 137 9.45 12.17 21.61
CA ARG A 137 8.78 12.97 22.65
C ARG A 137 8.79 12.27 24.01
N ARG A 138 8.72 10.94 24.05
CA ARG A 138 8.83 10.18 25.31
C ARG A 138 10.24 10.19 25.86
N ARG A 139 11.25 9.99 25.00
CA ARG A 139 12.67 10.06 25.39
C ARG A 139 13.01 11.44 25.96
N ALA A 140 12.63 12.52 25.27
CA ALA A 140 12.83 13.89 25.73
C ALA A 140 12.20 14.17 27.11
N ARG A 141 11.00 13.64 27.40
CA ARG A 141 10.36 13.76 28.72
C ARG A 141 11.09 12.99 29.82
N ARG A 142 11.64 11.80 29.51
CA ARG A 142 12.41 11.00 30.47
C ARG A 142 13.76 11.66 30.79
N ASP A 143 14.42 12.21 29.78
CA ASP A 143 15.72 12.87 29.94
C ASP A 143 15.58 14.22 30.66
N GLY A 144 14.55 15.02 30.30
CA GLY A 144 14.22 16.25 31.02
C GLY A 144 13.81 16.02 32.48
N GLY A 145 13.07 14.94 32.76
CA GLY A 145 12.72 14.54 34.13
C GLY A 145 13.93 14.09 34.96
N ARG A 146 14.91 13.42 34.35
CA ARG A 146 16.18 13.06 35.00
C ARG A 146 17.04 14.29 35.31
N GLY A 147 17.15 15.23 34.37
CA GLY A 147 17.87 16.49 34.60
C GLY A 147 17.23 17.35 35.69
N GLY A 148 15.90 17.39 35.76
CA GLY A 148 15.16 18.11 36.80
C GLY A 148 15.32 17.49 38.20
N LYS A 149 15.34 16.16 38.32
CA LYS A 149 15.59 15.47 39.60
C LYS A 149 17.02 15.67 40.11
N SER A 150 18.01 15.67 39.23
CA SER A 150 19.40 15.94 39.61
C SER A 150 19.59 17.36 40.18
N LYS A 151 18.86 18.36 39.66
CA LYS A 151 18.93 19.73 40.19
C LYS A 151 18.20 19.95 41.52
N LYS A 152 17.19 19.15 41.87
CA LYS A 152 16.44 19.29 43.14
C LYS A 152 17.07 18.55 44.32
N ALA A 153 18.08 17.71 44.10
CA ALA A 153 18.75 16.93 45.14
C ALA A 153 20.03 17.59 45.68
N ARG A 154 20.24 18.89 45.43
CA ARG A 154 21.31 19.72 45.99
C ARG A 154 20.70 20.87 46.75
#